data_AF-A0A453PVF6-F1
#
_entry.id   AF-A0A453PVF6-F1
#
_cell.length_a   1.000
_cell.length_b   1.000
_cell.length_c   1.000
_cell.angle_alpha   90.00
_cell.angle_beta   90.00
_cell.angle_gamma   90.00
#
_symmetry.space_group_name_H-M   'P 1'
#
loop_
_entity.id
_entity.type
_entity.pdbx_description
1 polymer ?
#
loop_
_entity_poly.entity_id
_entity_poly.type
_entity_poly.pdbx_seq_one_letter_code
_entity_poly.pdbx_strand_id
1 'polypeptide(L)'
;MVIDEIFYEQVWNSNTMLRDWLRAHADSSSLDSLKWAYYSINKSPWSCLDENKAFLSTADSAVKLLTDATKPISGWKGLEYRAAFPLDKPRGANFYPADMNKMEFDLWKSGLTDKEQKDATGFFTVIKRPDALLTTSVVESDGPNQTNTSDDLFIVPYSKEYKASLEKATELLIKASDCSDCPSLKNLLRTKANAFLSNDYYESDIAWMELDSNIDVTIGPYETYEDGLFSYKATFEAFVGVRDDVATSQVKLFGDQLEDLEKNLPLDNIYKSDNVSAAPIRVMNLLYNSGDVKGPQTIAFNLPNDERIVNERGTSMVMLKNISEA
;
A
#
# COMPACT_ATOMS: atom_id res chain seq x y z
N MET A 1 1.95 12.87 -3.51
CA MET A 1 2.84 12.73 -2.34
C MET A 1 3.50 11.36 -2.37
N VAL A 2 4.62 11.13 -1.67
CA VAL A 2 5.44 9.91 -1.85
C VAL A 2 4.63 8.61 -1.68
N ILE A 3 3.80 8.53 -0.64
CA ILE A 3 2.97 7.36 -0.36
C ILE A 3 1.85 7.17 -1.40
N ASP A 4 1.24 8.26 -1.89
CA ASP A 4 0.28 8.14 -3.00
C ASP A 4 0.94 7.59 -4.27
N GLU A 5 2.17 8.00 -4.60
CA GLU A 5 2.87 7.49 -5.80
C GLU A 5 3.00 5.96 -5.74
N ILE A 6 3.46 5.42 -4.61
CA ILE A 6 3.57 3.97 -4.41
C ILE A 6 2.20 3.32 -4.52
N PHE A 7 1.18 3.88 -3.86
CA PHE A 7 -0.15 3.29 -3.89
C PHE A 7 -0.78 3.27 -5.29
N TYR A 8 -0.62 4.34 -6.09
CA TYR A 8 -1.07 4.35 -7.48
C TYR A 8 -0.43 3.20 -8.27
N GLU A 9 0.87 2.96 -8.09
CA GLU A 9 1.60 1.84 -8.70
C GLU A 9 1.09 0.48 -8.21
N GLN A 10 0.75 0.34 -6.91
CA GLN A 10 0.21 -0.88 -6.32
C GLN A 10 -1.16 -1.25 -6.90
N VAL A 11 -2.04 -0.28 -7.12
CA VAL A 11 -3.40 -0.50 -7.64
C VAL A 11 -3.36 -1.07 -9.06
N TRP A 12 -2.55 -0.49 -9.95
CA TRP A 12 -2.43 -0.95 -11.33
C TRP A 12 -1.19 -0.35 -12.02
N ASN A 13 -0.48 -1.15 -12.83
CA ASN A 13 0.81 -0.78 -13.44
C ASN A 13 0.80 0.54 -14.24
N SER A 14 -0.30 0.86 -14.94
CA SER A 14 -0.39 2.10 -15.73
C SER A 14 -1.24 3.19 -15.08
N ASN A 15 -1.55 3.05 -13.78
CA ASN A 15 -2.42 3.96 -13.06
C ASN A 15 -1.80 5.35 -12.90
N THR A 16 -0.49 5.43 -12.63
CA THR A 16 0.24 6.70 -12.55
C THR A 16 0.19 7.47 -13.88
N MET A 17 0.32 6.76 -15.00
CA MET A 17 0.21 7.38 -16.32
C MET A 17 -1.22 7.88 -16.60
N LEU A 18 -2.25 7.13 -16.19
CA LEU A 18 -3.63 7.56 -16.29
C LEU A 18 -3.92 8.78 -15.40
N ARG A 19 -3.46 8.78 -14.15
CA ARG A 19 -3.54 9.93 -13.24
C ARG A 19 -2.98 11.19 -13.89
N ASP A 20 -1.76 11.11 -14.39
CA ASP A 20 -1.04 12.26 -14.93
C ASP A 20 -1.72 12.78 -16.20
N TRP A 21 -2.22 11.87 -17.05
CA TRP A 21 -3.02 12.23 -18.21
C TRP A 21 -4.32 12.95 -17.84
N LEU A 22 -5.13 12.38 -16.94
CA LEU A 22 -6.40 12.98 -16.51
C LEU A 22 -6.17 14.33 -15.84
N ARG A 23 -5.14 14.46 -15.00
CA ARG A 23 -4.79 15.72 -14.35
C ARG A 23 -4.41 16.79 -15.37
N ALA A 24 -3.58 16.46 -16.36
CA ALA A 24 -3.14 17.40 -17.38
C ALA A 24 -4.29 17.89 -18.28
N HIS A 25 -5.36 17.10 -18.41
CA HIS A 25 -6.50 17.40 -19.27
C HIS A 25 -7.75 17.85 -18.49
N ALA A 26 -7.67 17.99 -17.17
CA ALA A 26 -8.82 18.28 -16.30
C ALA A 26 -9.55 19.58 -16.69
N ASP A 27 -8.85 20.57 -17.24
CA ASP A 27 -9.42 21.86 -17.63
C ASP A 27 -9.93 21.90 -19.08
N SER A 28 -9.87 20.78 -19.81
CA SER A 28 -10.26 20.73 -21.23
C SER A 28 -11.78 20.85 -21.43
N SER A 29 -12.56 20.32 -20.49
CA SER A 29 -14.01 20.39 -20.49
C SER A 29 -14.58 20.16 -19.09
N SER A 30 -15.85 20.51 -18.87
CA SER A 30 -16.54 20.17 -17.62
C SER A 30 -16.57 18.67 -17.33
N LEU A 31 -16.63 17.83 -18.38
CA LEU A 31 -16.62 16.38 -18.23
C LEU A 31 -15.25 15.89 -17.77
N ASP A 32 -14.16 16.44 -18.32
CA ASP A 32 -12.79 16.03 -17.96
C ASP A 32 -12.43 16.46 -16.53
N SER A 33 -12.95 17.61 -16.08
CA SER A 33 -12.84 18.04 -14.68
C SER A 33 -13.53 17.05 -13.74
N LEU A 34 -14.74 16.57 -14.10
CA LEU A 34 -15.46 15.55 -13.32
C LEU A 34 -14.76 14.19 -13.34
N LYS A 35 -14.21 13.76 -14.49
CA LYS A 35 -13.40 12.53 -14.58
C LYS A 35 -12.19 12.60 -13.66
N TRP A 36 -11.46 13.72 -13.67
CA TRP A 36 -10.32 13.93 -12.79
C TRP A 36 -10.72 13.94 -11.31
N ALA A 37 -11.80 14.64 -10.95
CA ALA A 37 -12.29 14.68 -9.58
C ALA A 37 -12.67 13.28 -9.06
N TYR A 38 -13.43 12.52 -9.86
CA TYR A 38 -13.88 11.19 -9.47
C TYR A 38 -12.75 10.15 -9.47
N TYR A 39 -11.81 10.27 -10.42
CA TYR A 39 -10.55 9.51 -10.39
C TYR A 39 -9.75 9.81 -9.12
N SER A 40 -9.63 11.09 -8.72
CA SER A 40 -8.87 11.48 -7.52
C SER A 40 -9.46 10.89 -6.23
N ILE A 41 -10.79 10.77 -6.15
CA ILE A 41 -11.49 10.13 -5.02
C ILE A 41 -11.23 8.62 -4.99
N ASN A 42 -11.33 7.96 -6.14
CA ASN A 42 -11.19 6.50 -6.25
C ASN A 42 -9.74 6.02 -6.34
N LYS A 43 -8.80 6.93 -6.63
CA LYS A 43 -7.38 6.67 -6.96
C LYS A 43 -7.17 5.63 -8.05
N SER A 44 -8.18 5.41 -8.89
CA SER A 44 -8.23 4.39 -9.92
C SER A 44 -9.39 4.68 -10.88
N PRO A 45 -9.46 4.05 -12.07
CA PRO A 45 -10.59 4.19 -13.01
C PRO A 45 -11.84 3.38 -12.61
N TRP A 46 -11.83 2.73 -11.44
CA TRP A 46 -12.92 1.89 -10.94
C TRP A 46 -13.60 2.51 -9.73
N SER A 47 -14.93 2.51 -9.71
CA SER A 47 -15.70 3.01 -8.58
C SER A 47 -15.64 2.05 -7.40
N CYS A 48 -15.07 2.49 -6.29
CA CYS A 48 -15.05 1.72 -5.04
C CYS A 48 -16.44 1.52 -4.42
N LEU A 49 -17.43 2.33 -4.81
CA LEU A 49 -18.82 2.22 -4.33
C LEU A 49 -19.68 1.31 -5.21
N ASP A 50 -19.29 1.10 -6.46
CA ASP A 50 -20.05 0.34 -7.45
C ASP A 50 -19.31 -0.95 -7.84
N GLU A 51 -18.88 -1.74 -6.85
CA GLU A 51 -18.25 -3.05 -7.05
C GLU A 51 -17.04 -3.03 -8.02
N ASN A 52 -16.22 -1.97 -7.97
CA ASN A 52 -15.10 -1.75 -8.88
C ASN A 52 -15.51 -1.66 -10.37
N LYS A 53 -16.73 -1.21 -10.68
CA LYS A 53 -17.13 -0.93 -12.06
C LYS A 53 -16.30 0.23 -12.63
N ALA A 54 -15.76 0.06 -13.83
CA ALA A 54 -15.07 1.13 -14.53
C ALA A 54 -16.04 2.27 -14.88
N PHE A 55 -15.65 3.51 -14.55
CA PHE A 55 -16.41 4.72 -14.89
C PHE A 55 -15.78 5.52 -16.05
N LEU A 56 -14.60 5.10 -16.50
CA LEU A 56 -13.94 5.59 -17.71
C LEU A 56 -14.14 4.58 -18.85
N SER A 57 -13.96 5.04 -20.09
CA SER A 57 -13.96 4.20 -21.30
C SER A 57 -12.58 4.13 -21.97
N THR A 58 -12.40 3.25 -22.96
CA THR A 58 -11.16 3.21 -23.76
C THR A 58 -10.86 4.53 -24.49
N ALA A 59 -11.85 5.41 -24.68
CA ALA A 59 -11.63 6.75 -25.22
C ALA A 59 -10.84 7.65 -24.26
N ASP A 60 -10.84 7.33 -22.96
CA ASP A 60 -10.15 8.06 -21.89
C ASP A 60 -8.75 7.51 -21.61
N SER A 61 -8.28 6.55 -22.41
CA SER A 61 -6.95 5.95 -22.30
C SER A 61 -5.86 7.02 -22.35
N ALA A 62 -4.90 6.94 -21.43
CA ALA A 62 -3.76 7.83 -21.43
C ALA A 62 -2.93 7.65 -22.70
N VAL A 63 -2.62 8.76 -23.37
CA VAL A 63 -1.79 8.79 -24.57
C VAL A 63 -0.37 9.18 -24.17
N LYS A 64 0.63 8.40 -24.59
CA LYS A 64 2.04 8.79 -24.47
C LYS A 64 2.70 8.77 -25.82
N LEU A 65 3.48 9.82 -26.08
CA LEU A 65 4.32 9.96 -27.26
C LEU A 65 5.76 9.62 -26.89
N LEU A 66 6.28 8.54 -27.47
CA LEU A 66 7.71 8.22 -27.40
C LEU A 66 8.41 8.94 -28.53
N THR A 67 9.06 10.06 -28.20
CA THR A 67 9.73 10.94 -29.17
C THR A 67 11.11 10.45 -29.58
N ASP A 68 11.64 9.46 -28.88
CA ASP A 68 13.00 8.95 -29.08
C ASP A 68 12.96 7.72 -29.98
N ALA A 69 13.62 7.81 -31.13
CA ALA A 69 13.87 6.67 -32.00
C ALA A 69 15.31 6.20 -31.81
N THR A 70 15.53 4.90 -31.93
CA THR A 70 16.88 4.32 -31.98
C THR A 70 17.71 4.89 -33.13
N LYS A 71 17.07 5.44 -34.17
CA LYS A 71 17.69 6.22 -35.25
C LYS A 71 16.86 7.47 -35.56
N PRO A 72 17.45 8.66 -35.73
CA PRO A 72 16.71 9.86 -36.11
C PRO A 72 16.07 9.71 -37.49
N ILE A 73 14.74 9.84 -37.57
CA ILE A 73 13.98 9.80 -38.83
C ILE A 73 13.39 11.19 -39.07
N SER A 74 13.70 11.79 -40.22
CA SER A 74 13.17 13.10 -40.59
C SER A 74 11.63 13.07 -40.70
N GLY A 75 10.96 14.00 -40.04
CA GLY A 75 9.49 14.10 -40.02
C GLY A 75 8.78 13.15 -39.03
N TRP A 76 9.51 12.27 -38.35
CA TRP A 76 8.94 11.41 -37.32
C TRP A 76 8.76 12.18 -36.00
N LYS A 77 7.54 12.20 -35.47
CA LYS A 77 7.19 12.88 -34.21
C LYS A 77 7.26 11.97 -32.99
N GLY A 78 7.37 10.66 -33.20
CA GLY A 78 7.32 9.68 -32.13
C GLY A 78 6.37 8.52 -32.42
N LEU A 79 6.41 7.50 -31.57
CA LEU A 79 5.40 6.45 -31.49
C LEU A 79 4.36 6.85 -30.44
N GLU A 80 3.11 6.99 -30.86
CA GLU A 80 1.99 7.21 -29.95
C GLU A 80 1.45 5.86 -29.48
N TYR A 81 1.34 5.67 -28.16
CA TYR A 81 0.65 4.53 -27.58
C TYR A 81 -0.43 4.98 -26.61
N ARG A 82 -1.50 4.17 -26.52
CA ARG A 82 -2.60 4.35 -25.58
C ARG A 82 -2.50 3.27 -24.52
N ALA A 83 -2.32 3.65 -23.25
CA ALA A 83 -2.57 2.68 -22.18
C ALA A 83 -4.06 2.58 -21.96
N ALA A 84 -4.66 1.57 -22.59
CA ALA A 84 -5.97 1.11 -22.21
C ALA A 84 -5.91 0.60 -20.77
N PHE A 85 -6.84 1.07 -19.93
CA PHE A 85 -7.09 0.43 -18.65
C PHE A 85 -8.11 -0.71 -18.85
N PRO A 86 -8.01 -1.80 -18.09
CA PRO A 86 -8.95 -2.90 -18.22
C PRO A 86 -10.32 -2.49 -17.67
N LEU A 87 -11.40 -2.97 -18.30
CA LEU A 87 -12.76 -2.72 -17.82
C LEU A 87 -12.96 -3.32 -16.43
N ASP A 88 -12.44 -4.53 -16.22
CA ASP A 88 -12.42 -5.20 -14.93
C ASP A 88 -11.13 -4.87 -14.19
N LYS A 89 -11.27 -4.51 -12.91
CA LYS A 89 -10.13 -4.29 -12.03
C LYS A 89 -9.32 -5.59 -11.87
N PRO A 90 -8.00 -5.59 -12.12
CA PRO A 90 -7.18 -6.77 -11.92
C PRO A 90 -7.23 -7.24 -10.47
N ARG A 91 -7.59 -8.51 -10.24
CA ARG A 91 -7.77 -9.05 -8.88
C ARG A 91 -6.48 -9.05 -8.06
N GLY A 92 -5.33 -9.28 -8.70
CA GLY A 92 -4.02 -9.22 -8.04
C GLY A 92 -3.42 -7.81 -7.99
N ALA A 93 -4.18 -6.77 -8.37
CA ALA A 93 -3.69 -5.41 -8.57
C ALA A 93 -2.39 -5.42 -9.39
N ASN A 94 -1.34 -4.70 -8.96
CA ASN A 94 0.00 -4.77 -9.53
C ASN A 94 1.00 -5.59 -8.69
N PHE A 95 0.51 -6.45 -7.80
CA PHE A 95 1.38 -7.25 -6.93
C PHE A 95 1.88 -8.54 -7.58
N TYR A 96 1.20 -8.98 -8.63
CA TYR A 96 1.47 -10.21 -9.37
C TYR A 96 1.51 -9.93 -10.87
N PRO A 97 2.10 -10.81 -11.69
CA PRO A 97 2.00 -10.68 -13.14
C PRO A 97 0.54 -10.73 -13.58
N ALA A 98 0.17 -9.86 -14.53
CA ALA A 98 -1.23 -9.68 -14.94
C ALA A 98 -1.84 -10.94 -15.60
N ASP A 99 -1.00 -11.83 -16.12
CA ASP A 99 -1.36 -13.10 -16.74
C ASP A 99 -1.32 -14.30 -15.77
N MET A 100 -0.86 -14.08 -14.54
CA MET A 100 -0.70 -15.13 -13.53
C MET A 100 -2.07 -15.53 -12.94
N ASN A 101 -2.33 -16.83 -12.86
CA ASN A 101 -3.49 -17.37 -12.15
C ASN A 101 -3.09 -18.06 -10.84
N LYS A 102 -4.08 -18.41 -10.00
CA LYS A 102 -3.83 -19.02 -8.69
C LYS A 102 -3.11 -20.37 -8.78
N MET A 103 -3.46 -21.19 -9.76
CA MET A 103 -2.88 -22.53 -9.93
C MET A 103 -1.40 -22.44 -10.27
N GLU A 104 -1.04 -21.51 -11.15
CA GLU A 104 0.36 -21.23 -11.49
C GLU A 104 1.15 -20.79 -10.25
N PHE A 105 0.62 -19.83 -9.47
CA PHE A 105 1.26 -19.38 -8.23
C PHE A 105 1.46 -20.53 -7.24
N ASP A 106 0.44 -21.36 -7.02
CA ASP A 106 0.53 -22.49 -6.08
C ASP A 106 1.53 -23.56 -6.54
N LEU A 107 1.59 -23.86 -7.85
CA LEU A 107 2.58 -24.77 -8.41
C LEU A 107 4.00 -24.22 -8.25
N TRP A 108 4.23 -22.96 -8.61
CA TRP A 108 5.52 -22.30 -8.43
C TRP A 108 5.95 -22.27 -6.97
N LYS A 109 5.07 -21.82 -6.07
CA LYS A 109 5.30 -21.77 -4.62
C LYS A 109 5.67 -23.13 -4.04
N SER A 110 5.05 -24.22 -4.51
CA SER A 110 5.35 -25.58 -4.03
C SER A 110 6.78 -26.05 -4.31
N GLY A 111 7.45 -25.44 -5.31
CA GLY A 111 8.85 -25.70 -5.63
C GLY A 111 9.85 -24.88 -4.82
N LEU A 112 9.39 -23.93 -4.00
CA LEU A 112 10.23 -23.03 -3.22
C LEU A 112 10.62 -23.62 -1.85
N THR A 113 11.72 -23.13 -1.28
CA THR A 113 12.08 -23.42 0.12
C THR A 113 11.07 -22.81 1.10
N ASP A 114 10.98 -23.32 2.33
CA ASP A 114 10.08 -22.80 3.37
C ASP A 114 10.21 -21.28 3.58
N LYS A 115 11.44 -20.75 3.49
CA LYS A 115 11.69 -19.32 3.61
C LYS A 115 11.11 -18.55 2.42
N GLU A 116 11.38 -19.00 1.21
CA GLU A 116 10.87 -18.38 -0.02
C GLU A 116 9.34 -18.48 -0.12
N GLN A 117 8.73 -19.56 0.37
CA GLN A 117 7.28 -19.66 0.47
C GLN A 117 6.70 -18.57 1.38
N LYS A 118 7.32 -18.35 2.56
CA LYS A 118 6.94 -17.24 3.46
C LYS A 118 7.13 -15.89 2.81
N ASP A 119 8.24 -15.68 2.10
CA ASP A 119 8.49 -14.43 1.38
C ASP A 119 7.47 -14.24 0.24
N ALA A 120 7.09 -15.31 -0.48
CA ALA A 120 6.11 -15.29 -1.55
C ALA A 120 4.68 -15.02 -1.06
N THR A 121 4.30 -15.51 0.12
CA THR A 121 2.99 -15.26 0.74
C THR A 121 3.00 -14.11 1.74
N GLY A 122 4.14 -13.46 1.95
CA GLY A 122 4.30 -12.38 2.90
C GLY A 122 3.75 -11.04 2.41
N PHE A 123 3.58 -10.12 3.36
CA PHE A 123 3.00 -8.79 3.16
C PHE A 123 3.83 -7.88 2.24
N PHE A 124 5.16 -7.99 2.31
CA PHE A 124 6.07 -6.93 1.84
C PHE A 124 6.87 -7.33 0.58
N THR A 125 6.28 -8.13 -0.29
CA THR A 125 6.89 -8.58 -1.55
C THR A 125 5.91 -8.53 -2.72
N VAL A 126 6.40 -8.33 -3.92
CA VAL A 126 5.66 -8.53 -5.17
C VAL A 126 6.22 -9.75 -5.91
N ILE A 127 5.39 -10.36 -6.74
CA ILE A 127 5.77 -11.45 -7.63
C ILE A 127 5.86 -10.90 -9.05
N LYS A 128 6.97 -11.20 -9.74
CA LYS A 128 7.25 -10.69 -11.08
C LYS A 128 7.73 -11.80 -12.00
N ARG A 129 7.65 -11.56 -13.31
CA ARG A 129 8.31 -12.35 -14.36
C ARG A 129 9.57 -11.63 -14.87
N PRO A 130 10.58 -12.33 -15.40
CA PRO A 130 11.80 -11.72 -15.93
C PRO A 130 11.55 -10.66 -16.99
N ASP A 131 10.55 -10.83 -17.85
CA ASP A 131 10.16 -9.87 -18.90
C ASP A 131 9.61 -8.55 -18.32
N ALA A 132 9.13 -8.54 -17.07
CA ALA A 132 8.69 -7.32 -16.39
C ALA A 132 9.85 -6.33 -16.11
N LEU A 133 11.11 -6.73 -16.30
CA LEU A 133 12.28 -5.85 -16.20
C LEU A 133 12.55 -5.05 -17.50
N LEU A 134 11.95 -5.44 -18.63
CA LEU A 134 12.23 -4.82 -19.94
C LEU A 134 11.60 -3.42 -20.11
N THR A 135 10.78 -2.94 -19.17
CA THR A 135 10.23 -1.57 -19.22
C THR A 135 11.21 -0.47 -18.82
N THR A 136 12.46 -0.77 -18.46
CA THR A 136 13.47 0.26 -18.13
C THR A 136 14.81 0.16 -18.85
N SER A 137 15.10 -0.86 -19.64
CA SER A 137 16.33 -0.92 -20.43
C SER A 137 16.20 -1.93 -21.58
N VAL A 138 16.18 -1.42 -22.82
CA VAL A 138 16.43 -2.26 -24.00
C VAL A 138 17.92 -2.58 -24.00
N VAL A 139 18.29 -3.79 -23.58
CA VAL A 139 19.62 -4.35 -23.82
C VAL A 139 19.44 -5.62 -24.64
N GLU A 140 20.10 -5.63 -25.80
CA GLU A 140 20.15 -6.75 -26.74
C GLU A 140 20.70 -8.02 -26.06
N SER A 141 20.10 -9.18 -26.36
CA SER A 141 20.75 -10.46 -26.13
C SER A 141 20.63 -11.35 -27.36
N ASP A 142 21.74 -11.53 -28.06
CA ASP A 142 21.98 -12.58 -29.04
C ASP A 142 22.37 -13.89 -28.33
N GLY A 143 21.76 -15.01 -28.72
CA GLY A 143 22.25 -16.35 -28.37
C GLY A 143 21.19 -17.46 -28.49
N PRO A 144 21.32 -18.41 -29.45
CA PRO A 144 20.41 -19.53 -29.58
C PRO A 144 20.96 -20.74 -28.81
N ASN A 145 20.39 -21.03 -27.63
CA ASN A 145 20.28 -22.36 -27.01
C ASN A 145 19.87 -22.23 -25.54
N GLN A 146 18.59 -22.07 -25.27
CA GLN A 146 18.00 -22.48 -23.99
C GLN A 146 16.66 -23.14 -24.27
N THR A 147 16.50 -24.36 -23.77
CA THR A 147 15.24 -25.09 -23.73
C THR A 147 14.22 -24.27 -22.95
N ASN A 148 13.15 -23.84 -23.63
CA ASN A 148 12.09 -22.98 -23.10
C ASN A 148 11.43 -23.54 -21.83
N THR A 149 11.69 -22.89 -20.69
CA THR A 149 10.67 -22.48 -19.73
C THR A 149 10.97 -21.02 -19.38
N SER A 150 10.53 -20.09 -20.23
CA SER A 150 10.70 -18.64 -20.07
C SER A 150 9.73 -18.04 -19.03
N ASP A 151 9.20 -18.85 -18.11
CA ASP A 151 7.98 -18.57 -17.34
C ASP A 151 8.20 -18.47 -15.82
N ASP A 152 9.44 -18.43 -15.32
CA ASP A 152 9.68 -18.49 -13.88
C ASP A 152 9.31 -17.19 -13.16
N LEU A 153 8.43 -17.32 -12.16
CA LEU A 153 8.08 -16.25 -11.22
C LEU A 153 9.23 -16.00 -10.24
N PHE A 154 9.41 -14.76 -9.79
CA PHE A 154 10.36 -14.44 -8.72
C PHE A 154 9.84 -13.39 -7.75
N ILE A 155 10.43 -13.38 -6.55
CA ILE A 155 10.04 -12.53 -5.42
C ILE A 155 10.87 -11.24 -5.43
N VAL A 156 10.22 -10.09 -5.29
CA VAL A 156 10.87 -8.78 -5.13
C VAL A 156 10.39 -8.12 -3.85
N PRO A 157 11.27 -7.77 -2.89
CA PRO A 157 10.87 -7.05 -1.69
C PRO A 157 10.44 -5.61 -2.01
N TYR A 158 9.52 -5.05 -1.23
CA TYR A 158 9.01 -3.68 -1.43
C TYR A 158 10.12 -2.63 -1.38
N SER A 159 11.14 -2.80 -0.53
CA SER A 159 12.31 -1.91 -0.47
C SER A 159 13.08 -1.84 -1.80
N LYS A 160 12.99 -2.88 -2.63
CA LYS A 160 13.56 -2.91 -3.99
C LYS A 160 12.57 -2.44 -5.04
N GLU A 161 11.33 -2.91 -5.00
CA GLU A 161 10.28 -2.55 -5.97
C GLU A 161 10.03 -1.04 -5.96
N TYR A 162 9.85 -0.44 -4.78
CA TYR A 162 9.49 0.97 -4.61
C TYR A 162 10.68 1.83 -4.16
N LYS A 163 11.91 1.39 -4.47
CA LYS A 163 13.15 1.94 -3.92
C LYS A 163 13.24 3.47 -4.00
N ALA A 164 13.00 4.05 -5.18
CA ALA A 164 13.14 5.49 -5.38
C ALA A 164 12.19 6.32 -4.49
N SER A 165 10.94 5.86 -4.35
CA SER A 165 9.95 6.49 -3.48
C SER A 165 10.31 6.28 -2.01
N LEU A 166 10.74 5.08 -1.63
CA LEU A 166 11.11 4.75 -0.26
C LEU A 166 12.36 5.48 0.21
N GLU A 167 13.39 5.64 -0.62
CA GLU A 167 14.57 6.46 -0.32
C GLU A 167 14.17 7.93 -0.04
N LYS A 168 13.28 8.49 -0.86
CA LYS A 168 12.74 9.83 -0.65
C LYS A 168 11.91 9.94 0.64
N ALA A 169 11.10 8.93 0.96
CA ALA A 169 10.35 8.88 2.21
C ALA A 169 11.29 8.81 3.42
N THR A 170 12.33 7.97 3.35
CA THR A 170 13.37 7.83 4.38
C THR A 170 14.05 9.17 4.65
N GLU A 171 14.49 9.90 3.61
CA GLU A 171 15.10 11.23 3.80
C GLU A 171 14.18 12.21 4.55
N LEU A 172 12.89 12.19 4.24
CA LEU A 172 11.90 13.06 4.88
C LEU A 172 11.62 12.64 6.33
N LEU A 173 11.52 11.34 6.60
CA LEU A 173 11.33 10.81 7.97
C LEU A 173 12.53 11.13 8.87
N ILE A 174 13.75 11.03 8.35
CA ILE A 174 14.96 11.43 9.10
C ILE A 174 14.95 12.93 9.41
N LYS A 175 14.63 13.78 8.41
CA LYS A 175 14.48 15.23 8.64
C LYS A 175 13.41 15.54 9.69
N ALA A 176 12.26 14.88 9.63
CA ALA A 176 11.20 15.04 10.61
C ALA A 176 11.63 14.60 12.03
N SER A 177 12.39 13.50 12.13
CA SER A 177 12.96 13.04 13.39
C SER A 177 13.91 14.09 13.99
N ASP A 178 14.77 14.69 13.16
CA ASP A 178 15.72 15.70 13.62
C ASP A 178 15.05 17.02 14.05
N CYS A 179 13.85 17.31 13.56
CA CYS A 179 13.04 18.47 13.97
C CYS A 179 12.17 18.24 15.22
N SER A 180 11.93 16.99 15.63
CA SER A 180 11.16 16.69 16.83
C SER A 180 12.00 16.91 18.09
N ASP A 181 11.38 17.11 19.25
CA ASP A 181 12.03 16.98 20.57
C ASP A 181 11.52 15.77 21.36
N CYS A 182 10.46 15.13 20.87
CA CYS A 182 9.80 13.99 21.51
C CYS A 182 10.58 12.68 21.24
N PRO A 183 11.14 12.00 22.27
CA PRO A 183 11.99 10.83 22.06
C PRO A 183 11.29 9.64 21.38
N SER A 184 10.05 9.35 21.75
CA SER A 184 9.26 8.25 21.16
C SER A 184 8.97 8.49 19.67
N LEU A 185 8.59 9.73 19.31
CA LEU A 185 8.38 10.13 17.91
C LEU A 185 9.70 10.08 17.12
N LYS A 186 10.83 10.52 17.70
CA LYS A 186 12.14 10.38 17.06
C LYS A 186 12.47 8.92 16.75
N ASN A 187 12.22 8.05 17.72
CA ASN A 187 12.46 6.62 17.59
C ASN A 187 11.63 6.03 16.45
N LEU A 188 10.31 6.24 16.48
CA LEU A 188 9.39 5.79 15.43
C LEU A 188 9.83 6.25 14.04
N LEU A 189 10.11 7.54 13.86
CA LEU A 189 10.46 8.08 12.55
C LEU A 189 11.78 7.47 12.03
N ARG A 190 12.77 7.24 12.89
CA ARG A 190 14.06 6.62 12.52
C ARG A 190 13.92 5.13 12.23
N THR A 191 13.21 4.38 13.08
CA THR A 191 13.01 2.95 12.87
C THR A 191 12.15 2.69 11.63
N LYS A 192 11.15 3.54 11.36
CA LYS A 192 10.34 3.44 10.13
C LYS A 192 11.14 3.79 8.87
N ALA A 193 12.01 4.81 8.93
CA ALA A 193 12.93 5.12 7.84
C ALA A 193 13.88 3.95 7.53
N ASN A 194 14.37 3.25 8.56
CA ASN A 194 15.16 2.03 8.38
C ASN A 194 14.34 0.89 7.78
N ALA A 195 13.11 0.67 8.26
CA ALA A 195 12.21 -0.38 7.77
C ALA A 195 11.92 -0.25 6.26
N PHE A 196 11.76 0.97 5.75
CA PHE A 196 11.58 1.22 4.31
C PHE A 196 12.76 0.74 3.46
N LEU A 197 13.99 0.75 4.00
CA LEU A 197 15.17 0.30 3.28
C LEU A 197 15.47 -1.20 3.53
N SER A 198 15.25 -1.68 4.75
CA SER A 198 15.53 -3.07 5.14
C SER A 198 14.44 -4.05 4.72
N ASN A 199 13.22 -3.56 4.48
CA ASN A 199 12.00 -4.37 4.29
C ASN A 199 11.54 -5.14 5.53
N ASP A 200 12.09 -4.82 6.71
CA ASP A 200 11.70 -5.39 8.00
C ASP A 200 11.06 -4.31 8.88
N TYR A 201 9.77 -4.48 9.16
CA TYR A 201 8.93 -3.50 9.85
C TYR A 201 8.78 -3.76 11.35
N TYR A 202 9.27 -4.90 11.86
CA TYR A 202 9.01 -5.35 13.23
C TYR A 202 9.38 -4.29 14.30
N GLU A 203 10.63 -3.81 14.28
CA GLU A 203 11.10 -2.79 15.22
C GLU A 203 10.35 -1.46 15.09
N SER A 204 9.94 -1.11 13.87
CA SER A 204 9.22 0.14 13.61
C SER A 204 7.77 0.09 14.09
N ASP A 205 7.14 -1.08 14.05
CA ASP A 205 5.78 -1.29 14.52
C ASP A 205 5.73 -1.36 16.05
N ILE A 206 6.74 -1.95 16.70
CA ILE A 206 6.93 -1.82 18.15
C ILE A 206 7.08 -0.34 18.54
N ALA A 207 7.95 0.40 17.86
CA ALA A 207 8.14 1.83 18.13
C ALA A 207 6.86 2.65 17.91
N TRP A 208 5.99 2.23 17.01
CA TRP A 208 4.68 2.84 16.77
C TRP A 208 3.68 2.53 17.89
N MET A 209 3.66 1.29 18.40
CA MET A 209 2.84 0.92 19.56
C MET A 209 3.26 1.68 20.82
N GLU A 210 4.55 1.92 20.99
CA GLU A 210 5.16 2.63 22.12
C GLU A 210 5.15 4.16 21.95
N LEU A 211 4.50 4.68 20.89
CA LEU A 211 4.45 6.12 20.62
C LEU A 211 3.67 6.87 21.71
N ASP A 212 4.39 7.73 22.43
CA ASP A 212 3.83 8.72 23.34
C ASP A 212 4.21 10.13 22.89
N SER A 213 3.36 10.72 22.05
CA SER A 213 3.58 12.03 21.43
C SER A 213 2.26 12.76 21.18
N ASN A 214 2.32 14.09 21.04
CA ASN A 214 1.19 14.90 20.60
C ASN A 214 0.86 14.70 19.11
N ILE A 215 1.84 14.26 18.32
CA ILE A 215 1.66 13.93 16.90
C ILE A 215 1.62 12.41 16.77
N ASP A 216 0.54 11.91 16.19
CA ASP A 216 0.40 10.49 15.83
C ASP A 216 0.67 10.33 14.34
N VAL A 217 1.52 9.36 14.01
CA VAL A 217 1.96 9.08 12.63
C VAL A 217 1.88 7.59 12.40
N THR A 218 0.95 7.18 11.55
CA THR A 218 0.91 5.85 10.95
C THR A 218 1.39 5.99 9.52
N ILE A 219 2.45 5.28 9.12
CA ILE A 219 2.96 5.34 7.75
C ILE A 219 3.69 4.04 7.40
N GLY A 220 3.28 3.38 6.32
CA GLY A 220 3.87 2.12 5.88
C GLY A 220 2.88 1.23 5.12
N PRO A 221 3.30 0.00 4.77
CA PRO A 221 2.43 -1.00 4.19
C PRO A 221 1.67 -1.77 5.28
N TYR A 222 0.33 -1.80 5.22
CA TYR A 222 -0.48 -2.41 6.28
C TYR A 222 -1.60 -3.33 5.79
N GLU A 223 -2.57 -2.79 5.05
CA GLU A 223 -3.80 -3.50 4.72
C GLU A 223 -3.67 -4.32 3.42
N THR A 224 -4.38 -5.45 3.32
CA THR A 224 -4.26 -6.36 2.17
C THR A 224 -5.50 -6.41 1.26
N TYR A 225 -6.46 -5.51 1.48
CA TYR A 225 -7.75 -5.53 0.76
C TYR A 225 -7.61 -5.35 -0.75
N GLU A 226 -6.58 -4.64 -1.20
CA GLU A 226 -6.33 -4.41 -2.63
C GLU A 226 -5.83 -5.68 -3.35
N ASP A 227 -5.22 -6.62 -2.63
CA ASP A 227 -4.94 -7.96 -3.13
C ASP A 227 -6.22 -8.82 -3.06
N GLY A 228 -7.07 -8.66 -4.07
CA GLY A 228 -8.27 -9.47 -4.28
C GLY A 228 -8.00 -10.88 -4.82
N LEU A 229 -6.74 -11.30 -4.94
CA LEU A 229 -6.36 -12.66 -5.35
C LEU A 229 -6.13 -13.53 -4.11
N PHE A 230 -5.27 -13.10 -3.19
CA PHE A 230 -4.88 -13.89 -2.03
C PHE A 230 -4.97 -13.16 -0.68
N SER A 231 -5.18 -11.84 -0.67
CA SER A 231 -5.10 -10.99 0.53
C SER A 231 -3.76 -11.11 1.26
N TYR A 232 -2.67 -11.38 0.53
CA TYR A 232 -1.31 -11.45 1.06
C TYR A 232 -0.62 -10.10 1.06
N LYS A 233 -0.84 -9.25 0.06
CA LYS A 233 0.05 -8.13 -0.25
C LYS A 233 -0.46 -6.82 0.34
N ALA A 234 0.41 -6.14 1.09
CA ALA A 234 0.03 -4.96 1.84
C ALA A 234 0.13 -3.66 0.99
N THR A 235 -0.84 -2.76 1.14
CA THR A 235 -0.85 -1.45 0.49
C THR A 235 -0.20 -0.40 1.38
N PHE A 236 0.52 0.54 0.76
CA PHE A 236 1.09 1.69 1.46
C PHE A 236 0.01 2.71 1.78
N GLU A 237 0.01 3.18 3.03
CA GLU A 237 -0.87 4.22 3.52
C GLU A 237 -0.15 5.13 4.53
N ALA A 238 -0.74 6.29 4.80
CA ALA A 238 -0.30 7.18 5.84
C ALA A 238 -1.47 7.93 6.48
N PHE A 239 -1.40 8.11 7.78
CA PHE A 239 -2.26 8.97 8.58
C PHE A 239 -1.38 9.83 9.50
N VAL A 240 -1.60 11.14 9.48
CA VAL A 240 -0.92 12.09 10.35
C VAL A 240 -1.98 12.90 11.08
N GLY A 241 -1.91 12.91 12.42
CA GLY A 241 -2.89 13.58 13.25
C GLY A 241 -2.31 14.15 14.53
N VAL A 242 -3.14 14.90 15.23
CA VAL A 242 -2.85 15.41 16.58
C VAL A 242 -3.63 14.57 17.58
N ARG A 243 -2.95 14.01 18.57
CA ARG A 243 -3.58 13.23 19.65
C ARG A 243 -4.54 14.11 20.45
N ASP A 244 -5.73 13.60 20.73
CA ASP A 244 -6.70 14.20 21.64
C ASP A 244 -6.54 13.50 23.00
N ASP A 245 -5.81 14.12 23.93
CA ASP A 245 -5.52 13.55 25.24
C ASP A 245 -6.78 13.32 26.08
N VAL A 246 -7.79 14.19 25.93
CA VAL A 246 -9.05 14.07 26.68
C VAL A 246 -9.84 12.86 26.18
N ALA A 247 -10.04 12.77 24.85
CA ALA A 247 -10.76 11.64 24.27
C ALA A 247 -10.00 10.32 24.45
N THR A 248 -8.68 10.33 24.30
CA THR A 248 -7.80 9.17 24.58
C THR A 248 -7.95 8.69 26.03
N SER A 249 -8.00 9.61 26.99
CA SER A 249 -8.21 9.27 28.41
C SER A 249 -9.59 8.68 28.68
N GLN A 250 -10.62 9.14 27.95
CA GLN A 250 -11.99 8.63 28.09
C GLN A 250 -12.14 7.20 27.56
N VAL A 251 -11.47 6.86 26.46
CA VAL A 251 -11.53 5.50 25.88
C VAL A 251 -10.64 4.49 26.61
N LYS A 252 -9.74 4.95 27.49
CA LYS A 252 -8.92 4.06 28.33
C LYS A 252 -9.77 3.07 29.14
N LEU A 253 -10.97 3.48 29.57
CA LEU A 253 -11.93 2.62 30.27
C LEU A 253 -12.20 1.32 29.50
N PHE A 254 -12.26 1.34 28.17
CA PHE A 254 -12.51 0.12 27.39
C PHE A 254 -11.36 -0.88 27.51
N GLY A 255 -10.11 -0.40 27.47
CA GLY A 255 -8.93 -1.23 27.72
C GLY A 255 -8.97 -1.85 29.12
N ASP A 256 -9.32 -1.05 30.14
CA ASP A 256 -9.44 -1.50 31.54
C ASP A 256 -10.57 -2.53 31.77
N GLN A 257 -11.45 -2.77 30.78
CA GLN A 257 -12.59 -3.69 30.88
C GLN A 257 -12.49 -4.91 29.96
N LEU A 258 -11.41 -5.06 29.18
CA LEU A 258 -11.28 -6.16 28.21
C LEU A 258 -11.32 -7.54 28.84
N GLU A 259 -10.70 -7.74 30.01
CA GLU A 259 -10.77 -9.02 30.73
C GLU A 259 -12.21 -9.38 31.12
N ASP A 260 -12.99 -8.40 31.58
CA ASP A 260 -14.38 -8.62 31.98
C ASP A 260 -15.25 -8.92 30.75
N LEU A 261 -15.00 -8.26 29.61
CA LEU A 261 -15.65 -8.57 28.35
C LEU A 261 -15.35 -10.00 27.89
N GLU A 262 -14.09 -10.42 27.90
CA GLU A 262 -13.68 -11.78 27.49
C GLU A 262 -14.36 -12.85 28.34
N LYS A 263 -14.35 -12.68 29.67
CA LYS A 263 -14.99 -13.61 30.62
C LYS A 263 -16.49 -13.76 30.36
N ASN A 264 -17.15 -12.69 29.92
CA ASN A 264 -18.59 -12.64 29.67
C ASN A 264 -18.99 -12.85 28.20
N LEU A 265 -18.06 -13.22 27.31
CA LEU A 265 -18.42 -13.60 25.95
C LEU A 265 -19.43 -14.76 25.96
N PRO A 266 -20.45 -14.74 25.07
CA PRO A 266 -21.46 -15.80 24.94
C PRO A 266 -20.90 -17.02 24.19
N LEU A 267 -19.73 -17.48 24.62
CA LEU A 267 -18.98 -18.59 24.06
C LEU A 267 -18.66 -19.59 25.18
N ASP A 268 -18.48 -20.86 24.80
CA ASP A 268 -17.94 -21.85 25.71
C ASP A 268 -16.54 -21.45 26.18
N ASN A 269 -16.21 -21.77 27.44
CA ASN A 269 -14.94 -21.35 28.03
C ASN A 269 -13.71 -21.87 27.28
N ILE A 270 -13.82 -22.96 26.50
CA ILE A 270 -12.73 -23.50 25.68
C ILE A 270 -12.30 -22.57 24.54
N TYR A 271 -13.14 -21.60 24.17
CA TYR A 271 -12.86 -20.62 23.12
C TYR A 271 -12.46 -19.25 23.67
N LYS A 272 -12.48 -19.07 24.99
CA LYS A 272 -12.09 -17.82 25.65
C LYS A 272 -10.58 -17.81 25.86
N SER A 273 -10.00 -16.62 25.77
CA SER A 273 -8.57 -16.37 25.96
C SER A 273 -8.24 -16.35 27.45
N ASP A 274 -7.20 -17.10 27.85
CA ASP A 274 -6.73 -17.11 29.25
C ASP A 274 -6.02 -15.81 29.65
N ASN A 275 -5.37 -15.15 28.67
CA ASN A 275 -4.67 -13.89 28.85
C ASN A 275 -5.22 -12.85 27.88
N VAL A 276 -5.69 -11.72 28.41
CA VAL A 276 -6.18 -10.59 27.63
C VAL A 276 -5.30 -9.40 27.98
N SER A 277 -4.61 -8.84 26.98
CA SER A 277 -3.86 -7.59 27.16
C SER A 277 -4.57 -6.46 26.42
N ALA A 278 -4.69 -5.33 27.11
CA ALA A 278 -5.18 -4.11 26.49
C ALA A 278 -4.02 -3.43 25.77
N ALA A 279 -4.03 -3.52 24.45
CA ALA A 279 -3.17 -2.67 23.66
C ALA A 279 -3.74 -1.23 23.59
N PRO A 280 -2.87 -0.23 23.40
CA PRO A 280 -3.26 1.17 23.57
C PRO A 280 -4.31 1.59 22.54
N ILE A 281 -5.36 2.27 23.03
CA ILE A 281 -6.33 2.97 22.19
C ILE A 281 -5.93 4.44 22.16
N ARG A 282 -5.73 5.00 20.96
CA ARG A 282 -5.42 6.43 20.77
C ARG A 282 -6.55 7.09 19.98
N VAL A 283 -6.91 8.30 20.39
CA VAL A 283 -7.85 9.14 19.65
C VAL A 283 -7.08 10.32 19.07
N MET A 284 -7.25 10.58 17.77
CA MET A 284 -6.60 11.71 17.11
C MET A 284 -7.55 12.49 16.22
N ASN A 285 -7.20 13.75 15.98
CA ASN A 285 -7.76 14.56 14.91
C ASN A 285 -6.86 14.45 13.69
N LEU A 286 -7.38 13.86 12.61
CA LEU A 286 -6.65 13.66 11.36
C LEU A 286 -6.35 15.01 10.70
N LEU A 287 -5.07 15.26 10.41
CA LEU A 287 -4.62 16.41 9.64
C LEU A 287 -4.42 16.07 8.16
N TYR A 288 -3.93 14.87 7.89
CA TYR A 288 -3.58 14.44 6.54
C TYR A 288 -3.59 12.91 6.41
N ASN A 289 -4.05 12.39 5.26
CA ASN A 289 -3.91 10.99 4.90
C ASN A 289 -3.47 10.80 3.42
N SER A 290 -2.84 9.67 3.11
CA SER A 290 -2.44 9.31 1.73
C SER A 290 -2.30 7.80 1.55
N GLY A 291 -2.12 7.36 0.31
CA GLY A 291 -2.00 5.94 -0.03
C GLY A 291 -3.36 5.27 -0.14
N ASP A 292 -3.57 4.13 0.52
CA ASP A 292 -4.83 3.37 0.52
C ASP A 292 -5.99 4.02 1.30
N VAL A 293 -6.26 5.26 0.93
CA VAL A 293 -7.37 6.09 1.41
C VAL A 293 -8.14 6.58 0.18
N LYS A 294 -9.05 5.73 -0.30
CA LYS A 294 -9.87 5.96 -1.49
C LYS A 294 -11.34 5.79 -1.15
N GLY A 295 -12.20 6.63 -1.73
CA GLY A 295 -13.64 6.54 -1.50
C GLY A 295 -14.03 6.78 -0.03
N PRO A 296 -14.81 5.87 0.60
CA PRO A 296 -15.15 5.97 2.02
C PRO A 296 -13.90 6.18 2.89
N GLN A 297 -13.98 7.13 3.81
CA GLN A 297 -12.87 7.44 4.69
C GLN A 297 -12.84 6.51 5.90
N THR A 298 -11.63 6.06 6.26
CA THR A 298 -11.37 5.31 7.49
C THR A 298 -11.75 6.15 8.70
N ILE A 299 -12.55 5.60 9.62
CA ILE A 299 -12.91 6.26 10.89
C ILE A 299 -12.04 5.78 12.06
N ALA A 300 -11.50 4.57 11.96
CA ALA A 300 -10.59 3.96 12.91
C ALA A 300 -9.85 2.80 12.24
N PHE A 301 -8.69 2.44 12.78
CA PHE A 301 -7.90 1.28 12.32
C PHE A 301 -7.23 0.58 13.51
N ASN A 302 -6.86 -0.69 13.31
CA ASN A 302 -6.23 -1.52 14.32
C ASN A 302 -4.97 -2.18 13.74
N LEU A 303 -3.80 -1.92 14.33
CA LEU A 303 -2.50 -2.30 13.78
C LEU A 303 -1.51 -2.73 14.88
N PRO A 304 -0.41 -3.41 14.55
CA PRO A 304 -0.05 -3.95 13.23
C PRO A 304 -0.80 -5.25 12.89
N ASN A 305 -0.78 -5.63 11.61
CA ASN A 305 -1.34 -6.90 11.11
C ASN A 305 -0.36 -8.09 11.24
N ASP A 306 0.89 -7.85 11.66
CA ASP A 306 1.91 -8.90 11.81
C ASP A 306 1.64 -9.78 13.03
N GLU A 307 1.21 -11.02 12.80
CA GLU A 307 0.87 -12.00 13.83
C GLU A 307 1.96 -12.22 14.89
N ARG A 308 3.24 -12.01 14.54
CA ARG A 308 4.35 -12.12 15.51
C ARG A 308 4.17 -11.08 16.62
N ILE A 309 3.88 -9.84 16.24
CA ILE A 309 3.67 -8.73 17.18
C ILE A 309 2.33 -8.89 17.88
N VAL A 310 1.27 -9.27 17.14
CA VAL A 310 -0.07 -9.47 17.72
C VAL A 310 -0.04 -10.51 18.84
N ASN A 311 0.65 -11.64 18.63
CA ASN A 311 0.74 -12.70 19.63
C ASN A 311 1.59 -12.29 20.85
N GLU A 312 2.58 -11.43 20.68
CA GLU A 312 3.48 -10.99 21.75
C GLU A 312 2.96 -9.77 22.54
N ARG A 313 2.24 -8.86 21.87
CA ARG A 313 1.93 -7.51 22.39
C ARG A 313 0.49 -7.03 22.13
N GLY A 314 -0.30 -7.75 21.35
CA GLY A 314 -1.63 -7.30 20.91
C GLY A 314 -1.58 -6.26 19.79
N THR A 315 -2.69 -5.53 19.59
CA THR A 315 -2.87 -4.56 18.49
C THR A 315 -3.40 -3.23 19.02
N SER A 316 -2.79 -2.12 18.59
CA SER A 316 -3.23 -0.78 19.01
C SER A 316 -4.32 -0.26 18.08
N MET A 317 -5.36 0.33 18.67
CA MET A 317 -6.46 0.95 17.94
C MET A 317 -6.27 2.46 17.87
N VAL A 318 -6.48 3.05 16.70
CA VAL A 318 -6.49 4.50 16.52
C VAL A 318 -7.83 4.94 15.97
N MET A 319 -8.46 5.92 16.62
CA MET A 319 -9.76 6.49 16.23
C MET A 319 -9.58 7.90 15.66
N LEU A 320 -10.19 8.18 14.51
CA LEU A 320 -10.16 9.46 13.81
C LEU A 320 -11.41 10.27 14.17
N LYS A 321 -11.29 11.10 15.21
CA LYS A 321 -12.43 11.81 15.81
C LYS A 321 -13.09 12.77 14.85
N ASN A 322 -12.33 13.70 14.28
CA ASN A 322 -12.85 14.71 13.35
C ASN A 322 -13.43 14.12 12.06
N ILE A 323 -12.99 12.93 11.65
CA ILE A 323 -13.57 12.21 10.52
C ILE A 323 -14.90 11.57 10.90
N SER A 324 -15.02 11.06 12.13
CA SER A 324 -16.28 10.52 12.65
C SER A 324 -17.34 11.61 12.91
N GLU A 325 -16.91 12.84 13.18
CA GLU A 325 -17.78 13.99 13.42
C GLU A 325 -18.33 14.63 12.12
N ALA A 326 -17.64 14.45 10.99
CA ALA A 326 -17.96 15.04 9.69
C ALA A 326 -19.05 14.26 8.94
#